data_AF-A0A935X369-F1
#
_entry.id   AF-A0A935X369-F1
#
_cell.length_a   1.000
_cell.length_b   1.000
_cell.length_c   1.000
_cell.angle_alpha   90.00
_cell.angle_beta   90.00
_cell.angle_gamma   90.00
#
_symmetry.space_group_name_H-M   'P 1'
#
loop_
_entity.id
_entity.type
_entity.pdbx_description
1 polymer ?
#
loop_
_entity_poly.entity_id
_entity_poly.type
_entity_poly.pdbx_seq_one_letter_code
_entity_poly.pdbx_strand_id
1 'polypeptide(L)' 'MSWAKLLARVYSIDGERCLSCGGRLRPIGAVTESSHVKQTLGRMRRQRCARDPPQLALDL' A
#
# COMPACT_ATOMS: atom_id res chain seq x y z
N MET A 1 -18.68 -2.31 -6.71
CA MET A 1 -17.70 -1.20 -6.74
C MET A 1 -16.75 -1.37 -5.55
N SER A 2 -15.43 -1.44 -5.73
CA SER A 2 -14.48 -1.53 -4.60
C SER A 2 -14.10 -0.14 -4.09
N TRP A 3 -13.80 -0.02 -2.79
CA TRP A 3 -13.36 1.24 -2.18
C TRP A 3 -12.07 1.77 -2.82
N ALA A 4 -11.17 0.88 -3.23
CA ALA A 4 -9.93 1.22 -3.94
C ALA A 4 -10.18 1.90 -5.31
N LYS A 5 -11.19 1.45 -6.07
CA LYS A 5 -11.55 2.10 -7.34
C LYS A 5 -12.08 3.52 -7.14
N LEU A 6 -12.78 3.78 -6.03
CA LEU A 6 -13.25 5.12 -5.68
C LEU A 6 -12.08 6.03 -5.29
N LEU A 7 -11.14 5.52 -4.48
CA LEU A 7 -9.93 6.25 -4.14
C LEU A 7 -9.11 6.63 -5.38
N ALA A 8 -8.93 5.70 -6.30
CA ALA A 8 -8.21 5.95 -7.54
C ALA A 8 -8.88 7.02 -8.40
N ARG A 9 -10.22 7.00 -8.48
CA ARG A 9 -10.99 7.96 -9.27
C ARG A 9 -11.04 9.35 -8.67
N VAL A 10 -11.25 9.46 -7.36
CA VAL A 10 -11.53 10.74 -6.69
C VAL A 10 -10.26 11.41 -6.18
N TYR A 11 -9.32 10.61 -5.67
CA TYR A 11 -8.13 11.11 -4.99
C TYR A 11 -6.83 10.76 -5.72
N SER A 12 -6.90 10.09 -6.87
CA SER A 12 -5.72 9.58 -7.60
C SER A 12 -4.82 8.69 -6.73
N ILE A 13 -5.40 7.99 -5.74
CA ILE A 13 -4.71 7.02 -4.89
C ILE A 13 -5.04 5.62 -5.39
N ASP A 14 -4.11 4.99 -6.13
CA ASP A 14 -4.26 3.61 -6.58
C ASP A 14 -3.67 2.62 -5.56
N GLY A 15 -4.53 2.07 -4.71
CA GLY A 15 -4.15 1.02 -3.75
C GLY A 15 -4.06 -0.39 -4.33
N GLU A 16 -4.35 -0.58 -5.63
CA GLU A 16 -4.29 -1.88 -6.32
C GLU A 16 -2.99 -2.02 -7.14
N ARG A 17 -2.12 -1.01 -7.16
CA ARG A 17 -0.80 -1.04 -7.82
C ARG A 17 0.34 -0.65 -6.88
N CYS A 18 1.46 -1.35 -6.98
CA CYS A 18 2.68 -0.98 -6.29
C CYS A 18 3.31 0.26 -6.94
N LEU A 19 3.61 1.29 -6.16
CA LEU A 19 4.29 2.51 -6.65
C LEU A 19 5.76 2.29 -7.05
N SER A 20 6.38 1.19 -6.60
CA SER A 20 7.78 0.86 -6.92
C SER A 20 7.90 0.06 -8.23
N CYS A 21 7.16 -1.03 -8.37
CA CYS A 21 7.28 -1.95 -9.52
C CYS A 21 6.07 -2.02 -10.44
N GLY A 22 4.95 -1.36 -10.10
CA GLY A 22 3.70 -1.45 -10.87
C GLY A 22 2.94 -2.78 -10.73
N GLY A 23 3.45 -3.71 -9.91
CA GLY A 23 2.80 -4.99 -9.64
C GLY A 23 1.40 -4.84 -9.03
N ARG A 24 0.52 -5.83 -9.27
CA ARG A 24 -0.85 -5.82 -8.72
C ARG A 24 -0.82 -6.11 -7.22
N LEU A 25 -1.54 -5.29 -6.46
CA LEU A 25 -1.76 -5.46 -5.02
C LEU A 25 -3.21 -5.84 -4.74
N ARG A 26 -3.43 -6.58 -3.65
CA ARG A 26 -4.77 -6.92 -3.15
C ARG A 26 -4.99 -6.26 -1.79
N PRO A 27 -5.90 -5.29 -1.66
CA PRO A 27 -6.30 -4.78 -0.36
C PRO A 27 -6.89 -5.91 0.49
N ILE A 28 -6.34 -6.12 1.70
CA ILE A 28 -6.79 -7.18 2.62
C ILE A 28 -7.66 -6.66 3.78
N GLY A 29 -7.73 -5.34 3.95
CA GLY A 29 -8.49 -4.71 5.02
C GLY A 29 -8.23 -3.21 5.10
N ALA A 30 -8.97 -2.54 5.98
CA ALA A 30 -8.79 -1.12 6.29
C ALA A 30 -8.61 -0.95 7.79
N VAL A 31 -7.63 -0.15 8.22
CA VAL A 31 -7.44 0.23 9.62
C VAL A 31 -8.18 1.55 9.84
N THR A 32 -9.29 1.50 10.58
CA THR A 32 -10.14 2.67 10.85
C THR A 32 -9.98 3.20 12.27
N GLU A 33 -9.40 2.42 13.18
CA GLU A 33 -9.20 2.82 14.56
C GLU A 33 -8.03 3.81 14.71
N SER A 34 -8.33 4.99 15.24
CA SER A 34 -7.36 6.10 15.30
C SER A 34 -6.10 5.82 16.12
N SER A 35 -6.21 5.01 17.19
CA SER A 35 -5.08 4.55 18.01
C SER A 35 -4.09 3.73 17.17
N HIS A 36 -4.61 2.75 16.41
CA HIS A 36 -3.84 1.88 15.54
C HIS A 36 -3.22 2.63 14.35
N VAL A 37 -3.95 3.59 13.75
CA VAL A 37 -3.41 4.44 12.68
C VAL A 37 -2.19 5.24 13.18
N LYS A 38 -2.32 5.90 14.34
CA LYS A 38 -1.22 6.69 14.94
C LYS A 38 0.00 5.82 15.27
N GLN A 39 -0.23 4.65 15.86
CA GLN A 39 0.85 3.73 16.20
C GLN A 39 1.59 3.24 14.95
N THR A 40 0.85 2.83 13.91
CA THR A 40 1.40 2.31 12.65
C THR A 40 2.20 3.40 11.93
N LEU A 41 1.62 4.57 11.72
CA LEU A 41 2.29 5.69 11.05
C LEU A 41 3.52 6.17 11.83
N GLY A 42 3.46 6.15 13.16
CA GLY A 42 4.60 6.48 14.01
C GLY A 42 5.79 5.52 13.81
N ARG A 43 5.53 4.22 13.63
CA ARG A 43 6.57 3.23 13.31
C ARG A 43 7.13 3.42 11.88
N MET A 44 6.26 3.63 10.89
CA MET A 44 6.68 3.81 9.50
C MET A 44 7.55 5.05 9.28
N ARG A 45 7.25 6.18 9.94
CA ARG A 45 8.09 7.39 9.86
C ARG A 45 9.52 7.16 10.37
N ARG A 46 9.70 6.20 11.28
CA ARG A 46 11.02 5.78 11.79
C ARG A 46 11.71 4.76 10.89
N GLN A 47 10.95 4.06 10.04
CA GLN A 47 11.43 3.05 9.10
C GLN A 47 11.46 3.63 7.68
N ARG A 48 12.41 4.54 7.39
CA ARG A 48 12.69 4.97 6.00
C ARG A 48 13.17 3.85 5.07
N CYS A 49 13.45 2.66 5.62
CA CYS A 49 13.89 1.48 4.88
C CYS A 49 12.83 0.37 4.98
N ALA A 50 11.64 0.60 4.44
CA ALA A 50 10.80 -0.54 4.06
C ALA A 50 11.54 -1.22 2.90
N ARG A 51 12.04 -2.45 3.10
CA ARG A 51 12.70 -3.23 2.05
C ARG A 51 11.81 -3.24 0.82
N ASP A 52 12.41 -3.05 -0.35
CA ASP A 52 11.70 -3.22 -1.62
C ASP A 52 11.04 -4.61 -1.66
N PRO A 53 9.86 -4.72 -2.29
CA PRO A 53 9.24 -6.01 -2.51
C PRO A 53 10.24 -6.95 -3.20
N PRO A 54 10.29 -8.25 -2.84
CA PRO A 54 11.21 -9.19 -3.48
C PRO A 54 10.98 -9.13 -4.99
N GLN A 55 12.03 -8.80 -5.75
CA GLN A 55 11.95 -8.84 -7.20
C GLN A 55 11.73 -10.29 -7.59
N LEU A 56 10.60 -10.58 -8.22
CA LEU A 56 10.41 -11.85 -8.89
C LEU A 56 11.51 -11.95 -9.94
N ALA A 57 12.50 -12.82 -9.74
CA ALA A 57 13.36 -13.28 -10.81
C ALA A 57 12.45 -14.03 -11.79
N LEU A 58 11.97 -13.32 -12.81
CA LEU A 58 11.45 -13.97 -14.00
C LEU A 58 12.68 -14.48 -14.74
N ASP A 59 13.09 -15.70 -14.40
CA ASP A 59 14.04 -16.47 -15.19
C ASP A 59 13.40 -16.71 -16.57
N LEU A 60 13.80 -15.88 -17.55
CA LEU A 60 13.52 -16.02 -18.98
C LEU A 60 14.62 -16.84 -19.66
#